data_AF-A0A961Y6R1-F1
#
_entry.id   AF-A0A961Y6R1-F1
#
_cell.length_a   1.000
_cell.length_b   1.000
_cell.length_c   1.000
_cell.angle_alpha   90.00
_cell.angle_beta   90.00
_cell.angle_gamma   90.00
#
_symmetry.space_group_name_H-M   'P 1'
#
loop_
_entity.id
_entity.type
_entity.pdbx_description
1 polymer ?
#
loop_
_entity_poly.entity_id
_entity_poly.type
_entity_poly.pdbx_seq_one_letter_code
_entity_poly.pdbx_strand_id
1 'polypeptide(L)'
;KDEFGTPRRTEIGAGGPEVDDEDLIQREDMAVTVSHAGYIKRVALSTYRAQRRGGKGRSGMAMREEDFLARIFVANTHTPVLFFSSRGMVYKMKVWRLPEAAPQARGKALVNLLPLEQDERITSVMPLPEDEEQWDKLHVMFATRAGTVRRNRLSDFVQVNRNGKIAMKLDDGDGIVGVQICTEDDDVLLTTKLGQCIRFAVTDVRVFKGRDSTGVRGISLGSDDTCISMTILRHFDAAAEERVQYLKLSRLMRGETEEVSEEEAIAGGELSQERYAAMGAAE
;
A
#
# COMPACT_ATOMS: atom_id res chain seq x y z
N LYS A 1 45.76 -48.80 25.52
CA LYS A 1 45.44 -47.37 25.30
C LYS A 1 46.74 -46.55 25.25
N ASP A 2 47.68 -46.83 26.14
CA ASP A 2 49.01 -46.18 26.15
C ASP A 2 49.97 -46.73 25.08
N GLU A 3 49.80 -47.97 24.62
CA GLU A 3 50.69 -48.56 23.60
C GLU A 3 50.26 -48.31 22.14
N PHE A 4 48.98 -47.99 21.88
CA PHE A 4 48.44 -47.86 20.51
C PHE A 4 47.50 -46.65 20.33
N GLY A 5 47.55 -45.68 21.24
CA GLY A 5 46.74 -44.46 21.15
C GLY A 5 47.25 -43.56 20.01
N THR A 6 46.46 -43.42 18.95
CA THR A 6 46.73 -42.43 17.89
C THR A 6 45.88 -41.19 18.09
N PRO A 7 46.43 -39.98 17.91
CA PRO A 7 45.65 -38.75 18.03
C PRO A 7 44.53 -38.73 16.98
N ARG A 8 43.35 -38.22 17.36
CA ARG A 8 42.21 -38.10 16.46
C ARG A 8 42.60 -37.19 15.29
N ARG A 9 42.60 -37.74 14.08
CA ARG A 9 42.99 -37.02 12.85
C ARG A 9 41.91 -36.05 12.34
N THR A 10 40.67 -36.28 12.73
CA THR A 10 39.50 -35.49 12.29
C THR A 10 39.05 -34.56 13.41
N GLU A 11 38.79 -33.32 13.08
CA GLU A 11 38.10 -32.37 13.94
C GLU A 11 36.59 -32.42 13.66
N ILE A 12 35.76 -32.44 14.70
CA ILE A 12 34.32 -32.19 14.53
C ILE A 12 34.15 -30.69 14.73
N GLY A 13 34.15 -29.94 13.63
CA GLY A 13 33.78 -28.54 13.66
C GLY A 13 32.30 -28.39 14.01
N ALA A 14 31.96 -27.51 14.94
CA ALA A 14 30.60 -27.05 15.10
C ALA A 14 30.29 -26.10 13.93
N GLY A 15 29.53 -26.55 12.93
CA GLY A 15 29.04 -25.66 11.87
C GLY A 15 28.90 -26.32 10.51
N GLY A 16 27.65 -26.62 10.12
CA GLY A 16 27.23 -26.34 8.74
C GLY A 16 26.88 -24.86 8.63
N PRO A 17 26.60 -24.33 7.42
CA PRO A 17 25.91 -23.05 7.32
C PRO A 17 24.66 -23.10 8.20
N GLU A 18 24.46 -22.09 9.05
CA GLU A 18 23.16 -21.89 9.72
C GLU A 18 22.15 -21.67 8.59
N VAL A 19 21.37 -22.71 8.29
CA VAL A 19 20.30 -22.64 7.30
C VAL A 19 19.10 -22.07 8.03
N ASP A 20 18.69 -20.86 7.66
CA ASP A 20 17.44 -20.32 8.15
C ASP A 20 16.27 -21.03 7.47
N ASP A 21 15.15 -21.19 8.17
CA ASP A 21 13.92 -21.74 7.56
C ASP A 21 13.55 -21.01 6.25
N GLU A 22 13.91 -19.73 6.16
CA GLU A 22 13.72 -18.90 4.98
C GLU A 22 14.51 -19.37 3.75
N ASP A 23 15.71 -19.93 3.94
CA ASP A 23 16.56 -20.40 2.82
C ASP A 23 15.95 -21.61 2.10
N LEU A 24 15.03 -22.32 2.77
CA LEU A 24 14.28 -23.45 2.23
C LEU A 24 13.01 -23.01 1.49
N ILE A 25 12.65 -21.72 1.55
CA ILE A 25 11.47 -21.18 0.89
C ILE A 25 11.81 -20.79 -0.55
N GLN A 26 11.03 -21.31 -1.49
CA GLN A 26 11.18 -20.94 -2.89
C GLN A 26 10.70 -19.51 -3.15
N ARG A 27 11.47 -18.75 -3.94
CA ARG A 27 11.04 -17.47 -4.53
C ARG A 27 10.00 -17.72 -5.62
N GLU A 28 8.75 -17.40 -5.33
CA GLU A 28 7.63 -17.48 -6.28
C GLU A 28 6.71 -16.26 -6.11
N ASP A 29 6.09 -15.82 -7.20
CA ASP A 29 5.08 -14.77 -7.18
C ASP A 29 3.76 -15.28 -6.62
N MET A 30 3.28 -14.59 -5.59
CA MET A 30 2.06 -14.92 -4.88
C MET A 30 1.05 -13.78 -5.06
N ALA A 31 -0.19 -14.15 -5.37
CA ALA A 31 -1.33 -13.25 -5.22
C ALA A 31 -1.78 -13.28 -3.76
N VAL A 32 -1.62 -12.14 -3.08
CA VAL A 32 -2.08 -11.94 -1.70
C VAL A 32 -3.42 -11.23 -1.73
N THR A 33 -4.39 -11.79 -1.01
CA THR A 33 -5.74 -11.24 -0.93
C THR A 33 -6.11 -10.93 0.51
N VAL A 34 -6.68 -9.76 0.74
CA VAL A 34 -7.19 -9.31 2.04
C VAL A 34 -8.68 -9.03 1.92
N SER A 35 -9.49 -9.64 2.78
CA SER A 35 -10.94 -9.41 2.84
C SER A 35 -11.30 -8.25 3.77
N HIS A 36 -12.51 -7.70 3.61
CA HIS A 36 -13.01 -6.64 4.48
C HIS A 36 -13.11 -7.10 5.95
N ALA A 37 -13.50 -8.36 6.18
CA ALA A 37 -13.53 -8.95 7.52
C ALA A 37 -12.12 -9.25 8.11
N GLY A 38 -11.04 -8.85 7.44
CA GLY A 38 -9.68 -8.98 7.95
C GLY A 38 -9.08 -10.37 7.78
N TYR A 39 -9.57 -11.17 6.84
CA TYR A 39 -8.93 -12.43 6.47
C TYR A 39 -7.86 -12.19 5.41
N ILE A 40 -6.71 -12.86 5.57
CA ILE A 40 -5.60 -12.79 4.63
C ILE A 40 -5.18 -14.19 4.19
N LYS A 41 -4.75 -14.31 2.94
CA LYS A 41 -4.13 -15.51 2.38
C LYS A 41 -3.17 -15.16 1.24
N ARG A 42 -2.24 -16.07 0.97
CA ARG A 42 -1.45 -16.10 -0.26
C ARG A 42 -1.86 -17.28 -1.12
N VAL A 43 -1.81 -17.10 -2.43
CA VAL A 43 -2.08 -18.13 -3.43
C VAL A 43 -1.05 -17.99 -4.54
N ALA A 44 -0.47 -19.09 -5.01
CA ALA A 44 0.49 -19.05 -6.10
C ALA A 44 -0.14 -18.42 -7.35
N LEU A 45 0.54 -17.46 -7.97
CA LEU A 45 0.01 -16.74 -9.15
C LEU A 45 -0.28 -17.71 -10.32
N SER A 46 0.51 -18.78 -10.40
CA SER A 46 0.33 -19.91 -11.33
C SER A 46 -1.08 -20.53 -11.26
N THR A 47 -1.75 -20.47 -10.11
CA THR A 47 -3.10 -21.01 -9.89
C THR A 47 -4.19 -20.11 -10.50
N TYR A 48 -3.93 -18.81 -10.62
CA TYR A 48 -4.86 -17.80 -11.17
C TYR A 48 -4.82 -17.69 -12.71
N ARG A 49 -4.02 -18.52 -13.40
CA ARG A 49 -3.77 -18.41 -14.85
C ARG A 49 -5.07 -18.27 -15.66
N ALA A 50 -5.12 -17.22 -16.48
CA ALA A 50 -6.27 -16.87 -17.31
C ALA A 50 -6.65 -18.01 -18.27
N GLN A 51 -7.94 -18.33 -18.29
CA GLN A 51 -8.52 -19.17 -19.34
C GLN A 51 -8.65 -18.30 -20.61
N ARG A 52 -7.84 -18.56 -21.64
CA ARG A 52 -7.80 -17.81 -22.93
C ARG A 52 -9.06 -17.96 -23.81
N ARG A 53 -10.16 -18.47 -23.28
CA ARG A 53 -11.45 -18.51 -23.97
C ARG A 53 -12.40 -17.64 -23.15
N GLY A 54 -13.06 -16.68 -23.80
CA GLY A 54 -13.98 -15.69 -23.22
C GLY A 54 -15.23 -16.29 -22.54
N GLY A 55 -15.04 -17.20 -21.60
CA GLY A 55 -16.00 -17.50 -20.55
C GLY A 55 -15.66 -16.63 -19.34
N LYS A 56 -16.69 -16.32 -18.53
CA LYS A 56 -16.54 -15.72 -17.19
C LYS A 56 -15.37 -16.44 -16.49
N GLY A 57 -14.29 -15.71 -16.20
CA GLY A 57 -13.07 -16.28 -15.61
C GLY A 57 -13.39 -17.09 -14.35
N ARG A 58 -12.46 -17.96 -13.93
CA ARG A 58 -12.59 -18.69 -12.67
C ARG A 58 -13.00 -17.71 -11.57
N SER A 59 -14.21 -17.88 -11.03
CA SER A 59 -14.70 -17.08 -9.92
C SER A 59 -13.63 -17.10 -8.83
N GLY A 60 -13.31 -15.94 -8.27
CA GLY A 60 -12.45 -15.83 -7.08
C GLY A 60 -13.11 -16.46 -5.86
N MET A 61 -12.81 -15.97 -4.66
CA MET A 61 -13.42 -16.45 -3.42
C MET A 61 -14.95 -16.52 -3.51
N ALA A 62 -15.56 -17.62 -3.05
CA ALA A 62 -17.00 -17.70 -2.85
C ALA A 62 -17.41 -16.62 -1.83
N MET A 63 -17.87 -15.48 -2.33
CA MET A 63 -18.42 -14.43 -1.49
C MET A 63 -19.73 -14.96 -0.91
N ARG A 64 -19.77 -15.17 0.40
CA ARG A 64 -21.05 -15.07 1.11
C ARG A 64 -21.47 -13.61 1.10
N GLU A 65 -22.75 -13.35 1.29
CA GLU A 65 -23.41 -12.04 1.21
C GLU A 65 -22.82 -10.94 2.13
N GLU A 66 -21.74 -11.20 2.89
CA GLU A 66 -21.20 -10.29 3.92
C GLU A 66 -19.66 -10.07 3.89
N ASP A 67 -18.87 -10.78 3.06
CA ASP A 67 -17.41 -10.56 3.02
C ASP A 67 -16.87 -10.48 1.59
N PHE A 68 -16.19 -9.38 1.29
CA PHE A 68 -15.65 -9.06 -0.03
C PHE A 68 -14.14 -8.82 0.01
N LEU A 69 -13.49 -8.91 -1.15
CA LEU A 69 -12.07 -8.63 -1.29
C LEU A 69 -11.85 -7.12 -1.18
N ALA A 70 -11.16 -6.70 -0.11
CA ALA A 70 -10.78 -5.31 0.11
C ALA A 70 -9.51 -4.95 -0.67
N ARG A 71 -8.55 -5.88 -0.79
CA ARG A 71 -7.29 -5.63 -1.51
C ARG A 71 -6.72 -6.91 -2.11
N ILE A 72 -6.15 -6.77 -3.30
CA ILE A 72 -5.34 -7.80 -3.97
C ILE A 72 -4.04 -7.16 -4.44
N PHE A 73 -2.93 -7.84 -4.23
CA PHE A 73 -1.64 -7.45 -4.78
C PHE A 73 -0.80 -8.69 -5.09
N VAL A 74 0.16 -8.54 -6.00
CA VAL A 74 1.14 -9.57 -6.32
C VAL A 74 2.44 -9.20 -5.62
N ALA A 75 3.06 -10.16 -4.95
CA ALA A 75 4.35 -10.00 -4.29
C ALA A 75 5.07 -11.34 -4.22
N ASN A 76 6.41 -11.31 -4.21
CA ASN A 76 7.22 -12.50 -4.02
C ASN A 76 7.08 -13.05 -2.60
N THR A 77 7.29 -14.36 -2.43
CA THR A 77 7.31 -15.03 -1.10
C THR A 77 8.22 -14.35 -0.08
N HIS A 78 9.36 -13.78 -0.50
CA HIS A 78 10.30 -13.11 0.41
C HIS A 78 9.98 -11.63 0.65
N THR A 79 9.07 -11.02 -0.13
CA THR A 79 8.72 -9.61 -0.01
C THR A 79 8.17 -9.34 1.40
N PRO A 80 8.73 -8.36 2.14
CA PRO A 80 8.17 -7.93 3.40
C PRO A 80 6.90 -7.09 3.18
N VAL A 81 5.87 -7.36 3.98
CA VAL A 81 4.60 -6.63 3.97
C VAL A 81 4.45 -5.91 5.30
N LEU A 82 4.15 -4.62 5.23
CA LEU A 82 3.81 -3.79 6.37
C LEU A 82 2.31 -3.76 6.58
N PHE A 83 1.89 -3.92 7.83
CA PHE A 83 0.50 -3.88 8.27
C PHE A 83 0.36 -2.72 9.25
N PHE A 84 -0.35 -1.68 8.83
CA PHE A 84 -0.63 -0.52 9.68
C PHE A 84 -1.99 -0.69 10.35
N SER A 85 -2.04 -0.44 11.65
CA SER A 85 -3.26 -0.52 12.44
C SER A 85 -3.94 0.83 12.60
N SER A 86 -5.22 0.80 12.99
CA SER A 86 -5.99 1.99 13.34
C SER A 86 -5.41 2.76 14.52
N ARG A 87 -4.64 2.10 15.39
CA ARG A 87 -4.02 2.68 16.60
C ARG A 87 -2.64 3.30 16.37
N GLY A 88 -2.15 3.30 15.12
CA GLY A 88 -0.83 3.85 14.82
C GLY A 88 0.32 2.87 15.04
N MET A 89 0.05 1.57 15.11
CA MET A 89 1.08 0.53 15.13
C MET A 89 1.37 0.05 13.71
N VAL A 90 2.61 -0.37 13.47
CA VAL A 90 3.02 -1.09 12.28
C VAL A 90 3.59 -2.45 12.64
N TYR A 91 3.20 -3.47 11.90
CA TYR A 91 3.73 -4.82 11.98
C TYR A 91 4.36 -5.21 10.65
N LYS A 92 5.36 -6.09 10.68
CA LYS A 92 6.05 -6.56 9.47
C LYS A 92 6.00 -8.07 9.40
N MET A 93 5.65 -8.60 8.22
CA MET A 93 5.66 -10.03 7.95
C MET A 93 6.02 -10.28 6.49
N LYS A 94 6.88 -11.25 6.21
CA LYS A 94 7.15 -11.68 4.83
C LYS A 94 5.97 -12.47 4.28
N VAL A 95 5.74 -12.41 2.97
CA VAL A 95 4.61 -13.07 2.30
C VAL A 95 4.57 -14.57 2.63
N TRP A 96 5.70 -15.28 2.66
CA TRP A 96 5.72 -16.74 2.90
C TRP A 96 5.11 -17.17 4.24
N ARG A 97 5.10 -16.28 5.25
CA ARG A 97 4.46 -16.54 6.56
C ARG A 97 2.94 -16.38 6.53
N LEU A 98 2.39 -15.77 5.48
CA LEU A 98 0.95 -15.73 5.27
C LEU A 98 0.42 -17.13 4.94
N PRO A 99 -0.81 -17.45 5.36
CA PRO A 99 -1.38 -18.77 5.13
C PRO A 99 -1.57 -19.01 3.64
N GLU A 100 -1.04 -20.12 3.17
CA GLU A 100 -1.30 -20.61 1.82
C GLU A 100 -2.67 -21.28 1.79
N ALA A 101 -3.50 -20.88 0.84
CA ALA A 101 -4.85 -21.43 0.73
C ALA A 101 -5.32 -21.43 -0.73
N ALA A 102 -6.33 -22.25 -1.03
CA ALA A 102 -6.94 -22.26 -2.34
C ALA A 102 -7.59 -20.88 -2.68
N PRO A 103 -7.73 -20.51 -3.97
CA PRO A 103 -8.42 -19.28 -4.39
C PRO A 103 -9.83 -19.12 -3.80
N GLN A 104 -10.51 -20.24 -3.52
CA GLN A 104 -11.85 -20.27 -2.93
C GLN A 104 -11.89 -20.20 -1.40
N ALA A 105 -10.79 -20.50 -0.72
CA ALA A 105 -10.73 -20.54 0.74
C ALA A 105 -10.66 -19.13 1.35
N ARG A 106 -11.11 -18.95 2.59
CA ARG A 106 -11.12 -17.62 3.24
C ARG A 106 -9.74 -17.14 3.67
N GLY A 107 -8.84 -18.05 4.05
CA GLY A 107 -7.57 -17.70 4.69
C GLY A 107 -7.68 -17.65 6.21
N LYS A 108 -6.75 -16.95 6.86
CA LYS A 108 -6.70 -16.79 8.33
C LYS A 108 -6.95 -15.33 8.70
N ALA A 109 -7.64 -15.11 9.82
CA ALA A 109 -7.86 -13.76 10.33
C ALA A 109 -6.54 -13.10 10.78
N LEU A 110 -6.35 -11.82 10.46
CA LEU A 110 -5.15 -11.03 10.81
C LEU A 110 -4.90 -10.96 12.33
N VAL A 111 -5.96 -10.91 13.14
CA VAL A 111 -5.89 -10.96 14.61
C VAL A 111 -5.19 -12.22 15.15
N ASN A 112 -5.17 -13.31 14.37
CA ASN A 112 -4.51 -14.57 14.75
C ASN A 112 -3.07 -14.68 14.20
N LEU A 113 -2.60 -13.67 13.48
CA LEU A 113 -1.27 -13.61 12.88
C LEU A 113 -0.42 -12.50 13.49
N LEU A 114 -1.06 -11.39 13.89
CA LEU A 114 -0.44 -10.20 14.45
C LEU A 114 -0.89 -10.02 15.91
N PRO A 115 0.00 -9.53 16.80
CA PRO A 115 -0.36 -9.25 18.18
C PRO A 115 -1.13 -7.92 18.25
N LEU A 116 -2.40 -7.95 17.87
CA LEU A 116 -3.32 -6.82 17.89
C LEU A 116 -3.99 -6.71 19.26
N GLU A 117 -4.15 -5.49 19.74
CA GLU A 117 -4.97 -5.21 20.93
C GLU A 117 -6.48 -5.38 20.62
N GLN A 118 -7.29 -5.36 21.68
CA GLN A 118 -8.74 -5.34 21.53
C GLN A 118 -9.18 -4.10 20.73
N ASP A 119 -10.11 -4.31 19.79
CA ASP A 119 -10.65 -3.29 18.87
C ASP A 119 -9.62 -2.65 17.91
N GLU A 120 -8.38 -3.16 17.87
CA GLU A 120 -7.38 -2.76 16.89
C GLU A 120 -7.61 -3.47 15.55
N ARG A 121 -7.80 -2.69 14.49
CA ARG A 121 -7.97 -3.20 13.12
C ARG A 121 -6.81 -2.79 12.23
N ILE A 122 -6.50 -3.60 11.22
CA ILE A 122 -5.55 -3.22 10.17
C ILE A 122 -6.24 -2.30 9.17
N THR A 123 -5.67 -1.12 8.96
CA THR A 123 -6.19 -0.08 8.06
C THR A 123 -5.50 -0.12 6.70
N SER A 124 -4.24 -0.51 6.65
CA SER A 124 -3.47 -0.54 5.40
C SER A 124 -2.50 -1.71 5.38
N VAL A 125 -2.45 -2.39 4.23
CA VAL A 125 -1.52 -3.49 3.94
C VAL A 125 -0.67 -3.05 2.76
N MET A 126 0.64 -3.01 2.98
CA MET A 126 1.60 -2.37 2.10
C MET A 126 2.77 -3.33 1.84
N PRO A 127 2.82 -4.01 0.68
CA PRO A 127 4.03 -4.70 0.27
C PRO A 127 5.15 -3.69 0.05
N LEU A 128 6.34 -3.98 0.57
CA LEU A 128 7.52 -3.19 0.27
C LEU A 128 8.02 -3.51 -1.14
N PRO A 129 8.60 -2.54 -1.86
CA PRO A 129 9.30 -2.82 -3.12
C PRO A 129 10.39 -3.87 -2.89
N GLU A 130 10.60 -4.75 -3.86
CA GLU A 130 11.64 -5.79 -3.79
C GLU A 130 13.05 -5.20 -3.79
N ASP A 131 13.22 -4.08 -4.50
CA ASP A 131 14.48 -3.35 -4.58
C ASP A 131 14.66 -2.47 -3.32
N GLU A 132 15.54 -2.92 -2.43
CA GLU A 132 15.85 -2.22 -1.18
C GLU A 132 16.52 -0.85 -1.43
N GLU A 133 17.20 -0.66 -2.57
CA GLU A 133 17.83 0.62 -2.90
C GLU A 133 16.81 1.74 -3.14
N GLN A 134 15.57 1.38 -3.47
CA GLN A 134 14.48 2.34 -3.65
C GLN A 134 13.88 2.81 -2.32
N TRP A 135 14.09 2.08 -1.23
CA TRP A 135 13.44 2.38 0.05
C TRP A 135 13.83 3.76 0.60
N ASP A 136 15.05 4.22 0.34
CA ASP A 136 15.52 5.53 0.80
C ASP A 136 14.91 6.72 0.03
N LYS A 137 14.45 6.47 -1.21
CA LYS A 137 13.80 7.45 -2.08
C LYS A 137 12.30 7.55 -1.84
N LEU A 138 11.73 6.58 -1.14
CA LEU A 138 10.30 6.49 -0.92
C LEU A 138 9.90 7.05 0.44
N HIS A 139 8.69 7.62 0.45
CA HIS A 139 8.04 8.14 1.63
C HIS A 139 6.80 7.32 1.97
N VAL A 140 6.38 7.43 3.22
CA VAL A 140 5.10 6.92 3.69
C VAL A 140 4.27 8.10 4.18
N MET A 141 3.11 8.29 3.54
CA MET A 141 2.11 9.27 3.95
C MET A 141 1.07 8.59 4.82
N PHE A 142 0.78 9.21 5.96
CA PHE A 142 -0.27 8.82 6.89
C PHE A 142 -1.37 9.86 6.84
N ALA A 143 -2.63 9.42 6.93
CA ALA A 143 -3.78 10.27 7.17
C ALA A 143 -4.65 9.71 8.31
N THR A 144 -5.16 10.61 9.13
CA THR A 144 -6.02 10.27 10.28
C THR A 144 -7.47 10.70 10.06
N ARG A 145 -8.37 10.26 10.94
CA ARG A 145 -9.80 10.61 10.92
C ARG A 145 -10.00 12.09 11.25
N ALA A 146 -9.15 12.66 12.09
CA ALA A 146 -9.14 14.08 12.44
C ALA A 146 -8.59 14.99 11.31
N GLY A 147 -8.19 14.42 10.16
CA GLY A 147 -7.68 15.20 9.04
C GLY A 147 -6.22 15.64 9.20
N THR A 148 -5.48 15.03 10.12
CA THR A 148 -4.03 15.21 10.24
C THR A 148 -3.30 14.29 9.26
N VAL A 149 -2.18 14.76 8.74
CA VAL A 149 -1.31 14.03 7.84
C VAL A 149 0.13 14.07 8.33
N ARG A 150 0.88 13.03 7.98
CA ARG A 150 2.27 12.89 8.41
C ARG A 150 3.08 12.18 7.33
N ARG A 151 4.23 12.75 6.95
CA ARG A 151 5.18 12.15 6.01
C ARG A 151 6.41 11.61 6.72
N ASN A 152 6.73 10.34 6.53
CA ASN A 152 7.95 9.70 7.02
C ASN A 152 8.77 9.10 5.87
N ARG A 153 10.04 8.76 6.11
CA ARG A 153 10.80 7.95 5.15
C ARG A 153 10.37 6.50 5.24
N LEU A 154 10.36 5.77 4.14
CA LEU A 154 10.06 4.34 4.17
C LEU A 154 11.11 3.56 4.97
N SER A 155 12.37 4.02 4.96
CA SER A 155 13.46 3.47 5.76
C SER A 155 13.20 3.46 7.28
N ASP A 156 12.31 4.34 7.79
CA ASP A 156 11.89 4.33 9.20
C ASP A 156 11.13 3.03 9.57
N PHE A 157 10.59 2.31 8.59
CA PHE A 157 9.75 1.12 8.75
C PHE A 157 10.41 -0.18 8.26
N VAL A 158 11.68 -0.13 7.87
CA VAL A 158 12.43 -1.33 7.46
C VAL A 158 12.66 -2.26 8.64
N GLN A 159 13.04 -1.71 9.79
CA GLN A 159 13.24 -2.47 11.03
C GLN A 159 12.00 -2.34 11.93
N VAL A 160 11.22 -3.41 11.96
CA VAL A 160 10.02 -3.58 12.78
C VAL A 160 10.13 -4.89 13.55
N ASN A 161 9.97 -4.82 14.87
CA ASN A 161 10.05 -5.97 15.75
C ASN A 161 8.82 -6.87 15.58
N ARG A 162 8.90 -8.11 16.08
CA ARG A 162 7.77 -9.07 16.02
C ARG A 162 6.50 -8.55 16.71
N ASN A 163 6.66 -7.78 17.80
CA ASN A 163 5.55 -7.16 18.54
C ASN A 163 5.05 -5.86 17.89
N GLY A 164 5.56 -5.52 16.70
CA GLY A 164 5.28 -4.27 16.02
C GLY A 164 6.16 -3.12 16.49
N LYS A 165 5.90 -1.95 15.91
CA LYS A 165 6.57 -0.68 16.17
C LYS A 165 5.51 0.43 16.13
N ILE A 166 5.67 1.47 16.96
CA ILE A 166 4.82 2.66 16.88
C ILE A 166 5.17 3.40 15.59
N ALA A 167 4.20 3.53 14.68
CA ALA A 167 4.34 4.28 13.44
C ALA A 167 4.05 5.77 13.64
N MET A 168 2.96 6.08 14.34
CA MET A 168 2.64 7.44 14.77
C MET A 168 1.88 7.40 16.10
N LYS A 169 2.05 8.43 16.91
CA LYS A 169 1.13 8.68 18.03
C LYS A 169 -0.14 9.32 17.50
N LEU A 170 -1.26 8.97 18.12
CA LEU A 170 -2.58 9.51 17.83
C LEU A 170 -3.13 10.15 19.10
N ASP A 171 -3.95 11.17 18.91
CA ASP A 171 -4.74 11.75 20.00
C ASP A 171 -5.90 10.84 20.35
N ASP A 172 -6.45 11.00 21.56
CA ASP A 172 -7.55 10.15 22.06
C ASP A 172 -8.77 10.24 21.14
N GLY A 173 -9.24 9.07 20.68
CA GLY A 173 -10.40 8.95 19.78
C GLY A 173 -10.08 9.13 18.29
N ASP A 174 -8.85 9.52 17.93
CA ASP A 174 -8.39 9.54 16.54
C ASP A 174 -7.96 8.14 16.07
N GLY A 175 -7.81 7.98 14.76
CA GLY A 175 -7.40 6.73 14.14
C GLY A 175 -6.81 6.95 12.77
N ILE A 176 -5.92 6.06 12.36
CA ILE A 176 -5.43 6.05 10.98
C ILE A 176 -6.58 5.68 10.03
N VAL A 177 -6.72 6.45 8.96
CA VAL A 177 -7.63 6.19 7.84
C VAL A 177 -6.91 5.45 6.73
N GLY A 178 -5.70 5.90 6.39
CA GLY A 178 -4.94 5.33 5.29
C GLY A 178 -3.44 5.58 5.43
N VAL A 179 -2.67 4.64 4.91
CA VAL A 179 -1.21 4.74 4.78
C VAL A 179 -0.82 4.29 3.39
N GLN A 180 -0.09 5.14 2.65
CA GLN A 180 0.33 4.85 1.28
C GLN A 180 1.79 5.28 1.07
N ILE A 181 2.48 4.56 0.17
CA ILE A 181 3.80 4.95 -0.31
C ILE A 181 3.63 6.09 -1.32
N CYS A 182 4.52 7.07 -1.25
CA CYS A 182 4.59 8.15 -2.22
C CYS A 182 6.03 8.56 -2.51
N THR A 183 6.23 9.24 -3.63
CA THR A 183 7.44 10.01 -3.95
C THR A 183 7.19 11.49 -3.65
N GLU A 184 8.21 12.32 -3.85
CA GLU A 184 8.06 13.78 -3.76
C GLU A 184 7.31 14.38 -4.95
N ASP A 185 7.16 13.62 -6.04
CA ASP A 185 6.48 14.00 -7.27
C ASP A 185 4.99 13.58 -7.28
N ASP A 186 4.47 13.16 -6.13
CA ASP A 186 3.07 12.79 -5.99
C ASP A 186 2.26 13.88 -5.26
N ASP A 187 0.94 13.81 -5.42
CA ASP A 187 -0.03 14.58 -4.65
C ASP A 187 -0.79 13.69 -3.67
N VAL A 188 -1.24 14.29 -2.57
CA VAL A 188 -2.15 13.67 -1.60
C VAL A 188 -3.55 14.21 -1.84
N LEU A 189 -4.52 13.32 -2.02
CA LEU A 189 -5.94 13.64 -2.01
C LEU A 189 -6.58 13.08 -0.74
N LEU A 190 -7.19 13.96 0.06
CA LEU A 190 -8.02 13.59 1.20
C LEU A 190 -9.49 13.80 0.87
N THR A 191 -10.35 12.93 1.40
CA THR A 191 -11.80 13.04 1.24
C THR A 191 -12.50 12.85 2.58
N THR A 192 -13.51 13.69 2.84
CA THR A 192 -14.28 13.69 4.07
C THR A 192 -15.64 13.02 3.90
N LYS A 193 -16.29 12.73 5.03
CA LYS A 193 -17.61 12.11 5.11
C LYS A 193 -18.68 12.98 4.44
N LEU A 194 -18.57 14.30 4.57
CA LEU A 194 -19.51 15.26 3.98
C LEU A 194 -19.17 15.64 2.53
N GLY A 195 -18.26 14.91 1.88
CA GLY A 195 -17.93 15.09 0.46
C GLY A 195 -16.95 16.23 0.18
N GLN A 196 -16.32 16.80 1.21
CA GLN A 196 -15.23 17.75 1.00
C GLN A 196 -13.95 17.01 0.62
N CYS A 197 -13.12 17.63 -0.20
CA CYS A 197 -11.82 17.09 -0.55
C CYS A 197 -10.77 18.19 -0.63
N ILE A 198 -9.51 17.81 -0.40
CA ILE A 198 -8.35 18.67 -0.64
C ILE A 198 -7.27 17.85 -1.33
N ARG A 199 -6.62 18.47 -2.31
CA ARG A 199 -5.44 17.94 -3.00
C ARG A 199 -4.28 18.89 -2.79
N PHE A 200 -3.12 18.37 -2.42
CA PHE A 200 -1.88 19.14 -2.22
C PHE A 200 -0.65 18.28 -2.52
N ALA A 201 0.49 18.91 -2.77
CA ALA A 201 1.72 18.19 -3.10
C ALA A 201 2.27 17.45 -1.87
N VAL A 202 2.85 16.26 -2.06
CA VAL A 202 3.49 15.52 -0.95
C VAL A 202 4.57 16.36 -0.25
N THR A 203 5.24 17.24 -1.00
CA THR A 203 6.30 18.13 -0.50
C THR A 203 5.79 19.23 0.43
N ASP A 204 4.51 19.60 0.38
CA ASP A 204 3.89 20.56 1.32
C ASP A 204 3.89 20.04 2.76
N VAL A 205 3.93 18.72 2.94
CA VAL A 205 4.09 18.07 4.25
C VAL A 205 5.58 17.82 4.48
N ARG A 206 6.20 18.46 5.47
CA ARG A 206 7.61 18.17 5.80
C ARG A 206 7.84 16.70 6.20
N VAL A 207 9.04 16.19 5.96
CA VAL A 207 9.44 14.86 6.48
C VAL A 207 9.64 14.93 7.99
N PHE A 208 8.92 14.10 8.73
CA PHE A 208 9.04 13.99 10.18
C PHE A 208 10.12 12.98 10.56
N LYS A 209 11.03 13.40 11.44
CA LYS A 209 12.00 12.52 12.09
C LYS A 209 11.45 12.11 13.45
N GLY A 210 11.58 10.83 13.79
CA GLY A 210 11.13 10.29 15.07
C GLY A 210 9.64 9.91 15.10
N ARG A 211 9.17 9.37 16.23
CA ARG A 211 7.84 8.73 16.36
C ARG A 211 6.80 9.57 17.12
N ASP A 212 7.24 10.60 17.83
CA ASP A 212 6.43 11.27 18.86
C ASP A 212 5.47 12.34 18.35
N SER A 213 5.55 12.72 17.07
CA SER A 213 4.68 13.75 16.50
C SER A 213 3.38 13.16 15.93
N THR A 214 2.26 13.85 16.14
CA THR A 214 0.96 13.53 15.50
C THR A 214 0.91 13.92 14.02
N GLY A 215 1.79 14.81 13.55
CA GLY A 215 1.82 15.31 12.17
C GLY A 215 1.43 16.78 12.07
N VAL A 216 0.91 17.17 10.91
CA VAL A 216 0.35 18.50 10.61
C VAL A 216 -1.09 18.36 10.12
N ARG A 217 -1.86 19.46 10.11
CA ARG A 217 -3.21 19.45 9.54
C ARG A 217 -3.12 19.32 8.02
N GLY A 218 -3.77 18.30 7.45
CA GLY A 218 -3.89 18.12 6.01
C GLY A 218 -5.19 18.72 5.46
N ILE A 219 -6.30 18.55 6.18
CA ILE A 219 -7.60 19.14 5.84
C ILE A 219 -8.24 19.77 7.08
N SER A 220 -8.91 20.90 6.90
CA SER A 220 -9.76 21.48 7.94
C SER A 220 -11.14 20.84 7.86
N LEU A 221 -11.63 20.29 8.97
CA LEU A 221 -12.93 19.63 9.04
C LEU A 221 -13.97 20.59 9.61
N GLY A 222 -15.19 20.53 9.05
CA GLY A 222 -16.36 21.18 9.63
C GLY A 222 -16.88 20.44 10.88
N SER A 223 -17.90 21.00 11.52
CA SER A 223 -18.62 20.30 12.59
C SER A 223 -19.20 18.98 12.07
N ASP A 224 -19.03 17.90 12.84
CA ASP A 224 -19.50 16.54 12.51
C ASP A 224 -18.90 15.91 11.24
N ASP A 225 -17.85 16.51 10.66
CA ASP A 225 -17.12 15.94 9.54
C ASP A 225 -15.87 15.16 9.99
N THR A 226 -15.48 14.17 9.21
CA THR A 226 -14.30 13.35 9.46
C THR A 226 -13.65 12.97 8.14
N CYS A 227 -12.33 12.88 8.12
CA CYS A 227 -11.61 12.29 6.99
C CYS A 227 -11.95 10.79 6.91
N ILE A 228 -12.32 10.32 5.71
CA ILE A 228 -12.71 8.93 5.45
C ILE A 228 -11.78 8.22 4.47
N SER A 229 -10.99 8.96 3.69
CA SER A 229 -10.08 8.37 2.70
C SER A 229 -8.87 9.26 2.44
N MET A 230 -7.77 8.61 2.06
CA MET A 230 -6.58 9.21 1.50
C MET A 230 -6.13 8.39 0.30
N THR A 231 -5.80 9.06 -0.80
CA THR A 231 -5.12 8.43 -1.93
C THR A 231 -3.94 9.28 -2.40
N ILE A 232 -2.90 8.60 -2.89
CA ILE A 232 -1.77 9.22 -3.57
C ILE A 232 -2.07 9.25 -5.07
N LEU A 233 -1.89 10.42 -5.67
CA LEU A 233 -2.09 10.68 -7.10
C LEU A 233 -0.76 11.06 -7.71
N ARG A 234 -0.52 10.66 -8.96
CA ARG A 234 0.65 11.16 -9.70
C ARG A 234 0.45 12.66 -9.96
N HIS A 235 1.48 13.46 -9.66
CA HIS A 235 1.45 14.86 -10.00
C HIS A 235 1.69 15.04 -11.50
N PHE A 236 1.01 16.03 -12.08
CA PHE A 236 1.32 16.51 -13.42
C PHE A 236 1.17 18.04 -13.41
N ASP A 237 2.27 18.72 -13.70
CA ASP A 237 2.29 20.18 -13.76
C ASP A 237 1.61 20.64 -15.06
N ALA A 238 0.41 21.20 -14.93
CA ALA A 238 -0.38 21.75 -16.03
C ALA A 238 -1.14 23.00 -15.58
N ALA A 239 -1.12 24.03 -16.42
CA ALA A 239 -1.92 25.22 -16.19
C ALA A 239 -3.43 24.88 -16.24
N ALA A 240 -4.26 25.72 -15.62
CA ALA A 240 -5.71 25.52 -15.65
C ALA A 240 -6.27 25.42 -17.08
N GLU A 241 -5.78 26.28 -17.97
CA GLU A 241 -6.15 26.32 -19.38
C GLU A 241 -5.75 25.02 -20.12
N GLU A 242 -4.54 24.50 -19.89
CA GLU A 242 -4.07 23.25 -20.49
C GLU A 242 -4.93 22.04 -20.08
N ARG A 243 -5.34 21.98 -18.81
CA ARG A 243 -6.20 20.89 -18.28
C ARG A 243 -7.56 20.88 -18.94
N VAL A 244 -8.18 22.05 -19.07
CA VAL A 244 -9.49 22.21 -19.72
C VAL A 244 -9.40 21.83 -21.20
N GLN A 245 -8.36 22.28 -21.91
CA GLN A 245 -8.12 21.92 -23.31
C GLN A 245 -7.90 20.42 -23.51
N TYR A 246 -7.11 19.79 -22.64
CA TYR A 246 -6.86 18.35 -22.67
C TYR A 246 -8.15 17.55 -22.48
N LEU A 247 -8.99 17.89 -21.49
CA LEU A 247 -10.26 17.21 -21.25
C LEU A 247 -11.20 17.33 -22.45
N LYS A 248 -11.28 18.53 -23.06
CA LYS A 248 -12.07 18.77 -24.27
C LYS A 248 -11.59 17.91 -25.44
N LEU A 249 -10.29 17.88 -25.73
CA LEU A 249 -9.72 17.04 -26.79
C LEU A 249 -9.91 15.55 -26.52
N SER A 250 -9.71 15.11 -25.27
CA SER A 250 -9.86 13.72 -24.85
C SER A 250 -11.30 13.21 -25.03
N ARG A 251 -12.31 14.01 -24.67
CA ARG A 251 -13.74 13.71 -24.91
C ARG A 251 -14.07 13.62 -26.41
N LEU A 252 -13.60 14.58 -27.21
CA LEU A 252 -13.78 14.56 -28.66
C LEU A 252 -13.19 13.29 -29.29
N MET A 253 -12.00 12.87 -28.84
CA MET A 253 -11.36 11.64 -29.30
C MET A 253 -12.10 10.36 -28.85
N ARG A 254 -12.79 10.39 -27.70
CA ARG A 254 -13.66 9.30 -27.21
C ARG A 254 -15.05 9.28 -27.86
N GLY A 255 -15.41 10.30 -28.67
CA GLY A 255 -16.72 10.41 -29.32
C GLY A 255 -17.84 10.83 -28.37
N GLU A 256 -17.52 11.38 -27.20
CA GLU A 256 -18.48 11.88 -26.21
C GLU A 256 -18.93 13.28 -26.63
N THR A 257 -20.24 13.47 -26.82
CA THR A 257 -20.85 14.72 -27.33
C THR A 257 -21.73 15.45 -26.31
N GLU A 258 -21.52 15.19 -25.01
CA GLU A 258 -22.25 15.87 -23.93
C GLU A 258 -21.82 17.35 -23.74
N GLU A 259 -22.69 18.11 -23.06
CA GLU A 259 -22.58 19.55 -22.86
C GLU A 259 -21.21 19.99 -22.34
N VAL A 260 -20.60 20.90 -23.11
CA VAL A 260 -19.35 21.58 -22.79
C VAL A 260 -19.57 22.38 -21.50
N SER A 261 -18.75 22.18 -20.48
CA SER A 261 -18.83 22.97 -19.25
C SER A 261 -18.52 24.45 -19.52
N GLU A 262 -19.06 25.38 -18.72
CA GLU A 262 -18.81 26.83 -18.91
C GLU A 262 -17.30 27.16 -18.91
N GLU A 263 -16.49 26.43 -18.14
CA GLU A 263 -15.02 26.56 -18.12
C GLU A 263 -14.37 26.15 -19.45
N GLU A 264 -14.89 25.14 -20.14
CA GLU A 264 -14.41 24.66 -21.45
C GLU A 264 -14.79 25.56 -22.63
N ALA A 265 -15.76 26.46 -22.42
CA ALA A 265 -16.15 27.49 -23.39
C ALA A 265 -15.24 28.73 -23.32
N ILE A 266 -14.61 28.99 -22.16
CA ILE A 266 -13.79 30.19 -21.92
C ILE A 266 -12.32 29.95 -22.25
N ALA A 267 -11.84 28.71 -22.20
CA ALA A 267 -10.44 28.38 -22.49
C ALA A 267 -10.08 28.64 -23.96
N GLY A 268 -9.41 29.77 -24.22
CA GLY A 268 -8.77 30.09 -25.49
C GLY A 268 -7.40 29.43 -25.61
N GLY A 269 -7.02 29.00 -26.82
CA GLY A 269 -5.71 28.40 -27.12
C GLY A 269 -5.80 26.97 -27.67
N GLU A 270 -4.75 26.55 -28.36
CA GLU A 270 -4.59 25.17 -28.86
C GLU A 270 -3.51 24.46 -28.05
N LEU A 271 -3.85 23.28 -27.51
CA LEU A 271 -2.88 22.40 -26.87
C LEU A 271 -2.03 21.72 -27.95
N SER A 272 -0.70 21.79 -27.84
CA SER A 272 0.17 21.13 -28.81
C SER A 272 -0.02 19.61 -28.75
N GLN A 273 0.17 18.92 -29.88
CA GLN A 273 0.02 17.46 -29.95
C GLN A 273 1.01 16.73 -29.02
N GLU A 274 2.22 17.27 -28.85
CA GLU A 274 3.21 16.75 -27.91
C GLU A 274 2.74 16.87 -26.47
N ARG A 275 2.15 18.00 -26.09
CA ARG A 275 1.62 18.24 -24.74
C ARG A 275 0.40 17.37 -24.46
N TYR A 276 -0.50 17.22 -25.43
CA TYR A 276 -1.63 16.28 -25.35
C TYR A 276 -1.16 14.84 -25.12
N ALA A 277 -0.15 14.38 -25.87
CA ALA A 277 0.42 13.06 -25.70
C ALA A 277 1.10 12.88 -24.32
N ALA A 278 1.81 13.91 -23.84
CA ALA A 278 2.44 13.89 -22.52
C ALA A 278 1.39 13.81 -21.38
N MET A 279 0.30 14.58 -21.48
CA MET A 279 -0.81 14.54 -20.53
C MET A 279 -1.52 13.18 -20.56
N GLY A 280 -1.78 12.64 -21.76
CA GLY A 280 -2.39 11.31 -21.91
C GLY A 280 -1.49 10.15 -21.46
N ALA A 281 -0.17 10.33 -21.44
CA ALA A 281 0.74 9.34 -20.87
C ALA A 281 0.80 9.37 -19.33
N ALA A 282 0.34 10.47 -18.72
CA ALA A 282 0.31 10.65 -17.27
C ALA A 282 -1.05 10.32 -16.63
N GLU A 283 -2.11 10.21 -17.44
CA GLU A 283 -3.45 9.66 -17.06
C GLU A 283 -3.36 8.16 -16.70
#